data_AF-A0A941MVC9-F1
#
_entry.id   AF-A0A941MVC9-F1
#
_cell.length_a   1.000
_cell.length_b   1.000
_cell.length_c   1.000
_cell.angle_alpha   90.00
_cell.angle_beta   90.00
_cell.angle_gamma   90.00
#
_symmetry.space_group_name_H-M   'P 1'
#
loop_
_entity.id
_entity.type
_entity.pdbx_description
1 polymer ?
#
loop_
_entity_poly.entity_id
_entity_poly.type
_entity_poly.pdbx_seq_one_letter_code
_entity_poly.pdbx_strand_id
1 'polypeptide(L)'
;MLVRTLITCILLLGLTGPGFSRSYADDRQPTFEGYWSLDSVTRDEDTQELSTEQIVLTVKGNSLIYGSAVVGKLHIGTGTNPVSIDLTMTDAKGPIEGLLALEAESARICWQWEETTVKERPVDFTTKGRPGRRLLTLKRVTDVPPGTEPAARGFVGLALRRNDDGTIAVANTLAESPARKAGIKADDVLLKVAGVPATDVEQTVAQIRRAKPNSELLLDLNRGQQAQTVRVKVGTFPFRLLID
;
A
#
# COMPACT_ATOMS: atom_id res chain seq x y z
N MET A 1 22.89 -70.11 55.31
CA MET A 1 21.91 -70.95 54.58
C MET A 1 20.53 -70.34 54.73
N LEU A 2 20.07 -69.60 53.73
CA LEU A 2 18.75 -69.76 53.12
C LEU A 2 18.79 -68.98 51.80
N VAL A 3 18.35 -69.65 50.74
CA VAL A 3 18.59 -69.33 49.33
C VAL A 3 17.23 -69.24 48.63
N ARG A 4 17.08 -68.22 47.76
CA ARG A 4 16.11 -68.05 46.64
C ARG A 4 14.65 -67.77 47.05
N THR A 5 13.96 -66.79 46.45
CA THR A 5 13.63 -66.72 45.01
C THR A 5 13.45 -65.28 44.49
N LEU A 6 13.82 -65.10 43.22
CA LEU A 6 13.84 -63.87 42.41
C LEU A 6 12.45 -63.28 42.11
N ILE A 7 12.37 -61.95 41.99
CA ILE A 7 11.59 -61.26 40.96
C ILE A 7 12.44 -60.13 40.36
N THR A 8 12.63 -60.22 39.04
CA THR A 8 13.38 -59.30 38.18
C THR A 8 12.44 -58.19 37.70
N CYS A 9 12.81 -56.91 37.89
CA CYS A 9 12.22 -55.80 37.16
C CYS A 9 13.34 -54.87 36.67
N ILE A 10 13.52 -54.88 35.35
CA ILE A 10 14.43 -54.03 34.58
C ILE A 10 13.77 -52.65 34.48
N LEU A 11 14.45 -51.58 34.91
CA LEU A 11 14.08 -50.21 34.61
C LEU A 11 15.28 -49.50 33.98
N LEU A 12 15.07 -49.09 32.72
CA LEU A 12 16.05 -48.49 31.84
C LEU A 12 16.55 -47.14 32.36
N LEU A 13 17.87 -46.93 32.22
CA LEU A 13 18.51 -45.62 32.18
C LEU A 13 17.99 -44.81 30.99
N GLY A 14 17.57 -43.56 31.24
CA GLY A 14 17.10 -42.62 30.22
C GLY A 14 17.50 -41.18 30.55
N LEU A 15 18.75 -40.87 30.25
CA LEU A 15 19.33 -39.60 29.76
C LEU A 15 18.66 -38.26 30.13
N THR A 16 19.46 -37.42 30.78
CA THR A 16 19.37 -35.95 30.81
C THR A 16 19.39 -35.34 29.40
N GLY A 17 18.45 -34.44 29.10
CA GLY A 17 18.46 -33.57 27.92
C GLY A 17 17.80 -32.23 28.25
N PRO A 18 18.25 -31.12 27.64
CA PRO A 18 17.99 -29.76 28.12
C PRO A 18 16.54 -29.34 27.86
N GLY A 19 15.96 -28.63 28.84
CA GLY A 19 14.68 -27.97 28.69
C GLY A 19 14.74 -26.96 27.55
N PHE A 20 14.15 -27.31 26.42
CA PHE A 20 13.83 -26.36 25.37
C PHE A 20 12.84 -25.35 25.93
N SER A 21 13.31 -24.13 26.17
CA SER A 21 12.47 -22.96 26.38
C SER A 21 11.60 -22.77 25.14
N ARG A 22 10.33 -23.14 25.25
CA ARG A 22 9.29 -22.80 24.29
C ARG A 22 9.17 -21.27 24.34
N SER A 23 9.61 -20.59 23.28
CA SER A 23 9.37 -19.15 23.10
C SER A 23 7.88 -18.91 23.33
N TYR A 24 7.54 -18.14 24.35
CA TYR A 24 6.18 -17.65 24.53
C TYR A 24 5.85 -16.87 23.26
N ALA A 25 4.97 -17.40 22.42
CA ALA A 25 4.27 -16.59 21.44
C ALA A 25 3.61 -15.47 22.24
N ASP A 26 3.87 -14.23 21.86
CA ASP A 26 3.29 -13.06 22.49
C ASP A 26 1.76 -13.16 22.37
N ASP A 27 1.08 -13.52 23.47
CA ASP A 27 -0.36 -13.79 23.53
C ASP A 27 -1.21 -12.49 23.43
N ARG A 28 -0.56 -11.37 23.09
CA ARG A 28 -1.22 -10.10 22.78
C ARG A 28 -1.95 -10.21 21.46
N GLN A 29 -3.24 -9.85 21.46
CA GLN A 29 -4.01 -9.71 20.23
C GLN A 29 -3.26 -8.80 19.25
N PRO A 30 -3.17 -9.17 17.96
CA PRO A 30 -2.48 -8.36 16.98
C PRO A 30 -3.11 -6.98 16.94
N THR A 31 -2.27 -5.95 16.92
CA THR A 31 -2.67 -4.56 16.77
C THR A 31 -2.43 -4.11 15.33
N PHE A 32 -3.31 -3.25 14.82
CA PHE A 32 -3.15 -2.67 13.50
C PHE A 32 -2.11 -1.54 13.49
N GLU A 33 -1.61 -1.10 14.65
CA GLU A 33 -0.50 -0.16 14.77
C GLU A 33 0.75 -0.67 14.04
N GLY A 34 1.47 0.24 13.38
CA GLY A 34 2.75 -0.04 12.73
C GLY A 34 2.70 0.12 11.21
N TYR A 35 3.58 -0.61 10.52
CA TYR A 35 3.82 -0.48 9.09
C TYR A 35 3.25 -1.66 8.32
N TRP A 36 2.59 -1.37 7.21
CA TRP A 36 1.86 -2.34 6.41
C TRP A 36 2.14 -2.13 4.93
N SER A 37 2.78 -3.09 4.28
CA SER A 37 2.96 -3.06 2.83
C SER A 37 1.67 -3.48 2.13
N LEU A 38 1.22 -2.70 1.15
CA LEU A 38 0.10 -3.06 0.29
C LEU A 38 0.53 -4.14 -0.71
N ASP A 39 0.00 -5.34 -0.53
CA ASP A 39 0.33 -6.52 -1.33
C ASP A 39 -0.52 -6.57 -2.59
N SER A 40 -1.84 -6.39 -2.45
CA SER A 40 -2.77 -6.40 -3.57
C SER A 40 -4.04 -5.59 -3.32
N VAL A 41 -4.71 -5.22 -4.41
CA VAL A 41 -6.05 -4.64 -4.42
C VAL A 41 -6.92 -5.44 -5.37
N THR A 42 -8.04 -5.97 -4.88
CA THR A 42 -9.03 -6.70 -5.68
C THR A 42 -10.31 -5.91 -5.84
N ARG A 43 -10.86 -5.90 -7.06
CA ARG A 43 -12.11 -5.25 -7.47
C ARG A 43 -12.90 -6.22 -8.31
N ASP A 44 -14.14 -6.46 -7.95
CA ASP A 44 -14.93 -7.53 -8.56
C ASP A 44 -14.15 -8.86 -8.54
N GLU A 45 -13.65 -9.33 -9.69
CA GLU A 45 -12.77 -10.50 -9.79
C GLU A 45 -11.32 -10.16 -10.21
N ASP A 46 -11.03 -8.88 -10.51
CA ASP A 46 -9.72 -8.41 -10.95
C ASP A 46 -8.82 -8.10 -9.75
N THR A 47 -7.63 -8.71 -9.72
CA THR A 47 -6.64 -8.52 -8.64
C THR A 47 -5.38 -7.90 -9.19
N GLN A 48 -5.08 -6.71 -8.70
CA GLN A 48 -3.83 -6.02 -8.98
C GLN A 48 -2.80 -6.34 -7.89
N GLU A 49 -1.71 -6.99 -8.30
CA GLU A 49 -0.53 -7.21 -7.46
C GLU A 49 0.32 -5.93 -7.35
N LEU A 50 0.71 -5.58 -6.13
CA LEU A 50 1.43 -4.35 -5.78
C LEU A 50 2.64 -4.60 -4.87
N SER A 51 2.94 -5.85 -4.53
CA SER A 51 4.03 -6.26 -3.63
C SER A 51 5.41 -5.71 -4.03
N THR A 52 5.68 -5.52 -5.32
CA THR A 52 6.95 -4.99 -5.85
C THR A 52 7.04 -3.47 -5.82
N GLU A 53 5.93 -2.78 -5.53
CA GLU A 53 5.79 -1.33 -5.63
C GLU A 53 6.15 -0.60 -4.34
N GLN A 54 6.54 -1.34 -3.29
CA GLN A 54 6.99 -0.84 -1.99
C GLN A 54 6.03 0.22 -1.40
N ILE A 55 4.73 0.03 -1.56
CA ILE A 55 3.71 0.92 -0.98
C ILE A 55 3.54 0.57 0.49
N VAL A 56 3.94 1.45 1.39
CA VAL A 56 3.84 1.21 2.84
C VAL A 56 2.90 2.23 3.49
N LEU A 57 1.88 1.71 4.19
CA LEU A 57 0.98 2.46 5.04
C LEU A 57 1.49 2.41 6.47
N THR A 58 1.38 3.53 7.17
CA THR A 58 1.62 3.60 8.62
C THR A 58 0.32 3.86 9.33
N VAL A 59 0.03 3.03 10.32
CA VAL A 59 -1.08 3.21 11.25
C VAL A 59 -0.47 3.66 12.56
N LYS A 60 -0.84 4.87 12.99
CA LYS A 60 -0.39 5.45 14.26
C LYS A 60 -1.56 6.01 15.05
N GLY A 61 -1.95 5.31 16.12
CA GLY A 61 -3.20 5.57 16.81
C GLY A 61 -4.39 5.47 15.84
N ASN A 62 -5.13 6.56 15.67
CA ASN A 62 -6.21 6.63 14.69
C ASN A 62 -5.80 7.22 13.34
N SER A 63 -4.53 7.57 13.12
CA SER A 63 -4.06 8.12 11.84
C SER A 63 -3.67 7.01 10.89
N LEU A 64 -4.18 7.08 9.66
CA LEU A 64 -3.63 6.40 8.50
C LEU A 64 -2.71 7.37 7.76
N ILE A 65 -1.47 6.95 7.53
CA ILE A 65 -0.40 7.76 6.97
C ILE A 65 0.18 7.06 5.75
N TYR A 66 0.42 7.82 4.67
CA TYR A 66 1.06 7.35 3.45
C TYR A 66 2.18 8.34 3.03
N GLY A 67 3.41 7.84 2.95
CA GLY A 67 4.60 8.70 2.95
C GLY A 67 4.61 9.56 4.22
N SER A 68 4.71 10.88 4.05
CA SER A 68 4.66 11.88 5.13
C SER A 68 3.26 12.46 5.39
N ALA A 69 2.25 12.08 4.60
CA ALA A 69 0.92 12.66 4.68
C ALA A 69 -0.02 11.80 5.55
N VAL A 70 -0.74 12.43 6.48
CA VAL A 70 -1.94 11.82 7.08
C VAL A 70 -3.02 11.83 6.01
N VAL A 71 -3.43 10.64 5.55
CA VAL A 71 -4.40 10.48 4.47
C VAL A 71 -5.81 10.21 4.98
N GLY A 72 -5.93 9.81 6.24
CA GLY A 72 -7.22 9.65 6.87
C GLY A 72 -7.15 9.29 8.34
N LYS A 73 -8.33 9.20 8.93
CA LYS A 73 -8.55 8.74 10.30
C LYS A 73 -9.33 7.43 10.31
N LEU A 74 -8.80 6.43 11.01
CA LEU A 74 -9.43 5.13 11.19
C LEU A 74 -10.12 5.09 12.55
N HIS A 75 -11.41 4.77 12.54
CA HIS A 75 -12.11 4.25 13.70
C HIS A 75 -12.18 2.73 13.58
N ILE A 76 -11.66 2.02 14.58
CA ILE A 76 -11.74 0.55 14.66
C ILE A 76 -12.77 0.22 15.73
N GLY A 77 -13.80 -0.53 15.36
CA GLY A 77 -14.88 -0.90 16.26
C GLY A 77 -14.44 -1.83 17.40
N THR A 78 -15.34 -2.05 18.35
CA THR A 78 -15.15 -2.96 19.48
C THR A 78 -15.87 -4.27 19.17
N GLY A 79 -15.20 -5.22 18.54
CA GLY A 79 -15.78 -6.50 18.15
C GLY A 79 -14.72 -7.59 17.99
N THR A 80 -15.14 -8.80 17.65
CA THR A 80 -14.22 -9.88 17.32
C THR A 80 -13.72 -9.73 15.90
N ASN A 81 -12.49 -10.18 15.64
CA ASN A 81 -11.94 -10.27 14.29
C ASN A 81 -12.80 -11.18 13.39
N PRO A 82 -13.27 -10.75 12.20
CA PRO A 82 -13.06 -9.44 11.59
C PRO A 82 -13.94 -8.33 12.19
N VAL A 83 -13.36 -7.14 12.36
CA VAL A 83 -13.97 -6.00 13.04
C VAL A 83 -14.40 -4.92 12.05
N SER A 84 -15.52 -4.25 12.32
CA SER A 84 -15.94 -3.08 11.53
C SER A 84 -14.96 -1.92 11.71
N ILE A 85 -14.69 -1.22 10.62
CA ILE A 85 -13.85 -0.03 10.61
C ILE A 85 -14.50 1.07 9.79
N ASP A 86 -14.25 2.33 10.14
CA ASP A 86 -14.66 3.49 9.35
C ASP A 86 -13.43 4.36 9.06
N LEU A 87 -13.20 4.68 7.78
CA LEU A 87 -12.11 5.54 7.32
C LEU A 87 -12.64 6.90 6.91
N THR A 88 -12.25 7.93 7.64
CA THR A 88 -12.48 9.33 7.22
C THR A 88 -11.25 9.82 6.46
N MET A 89 -11.32 9.83 5.13
CA MET A 89 -10.25 10.36 4.29
C MET A 89 -10.22 11.89 4.37
N THR A 90 -9.03 12.49 4.24
CA THR A 90 -8.88 13.95 4.26
C THR A 90 -9.53 14.65 3.07
N ASP A 91 -9.75 13.93 1.96
CA ASP A 91 -10.29 14.41 0.69
C ASP A 91 -11.67 13.84 0.35
N ALA A 92 -12.31 13.08 1.25
CA ALA A 92 -13.65 12.52 1.03
C ALA A 92 -14.75 13.33 1.72
N LYS A 93 -15.97 13.24 1.18
CA LYS A 93 -17.16 13.91 1.73
C LYS A 93 -17.72 13.22 2.99
N GLY A 94 -17.33 11.99 3.27
CA GLY A 94 -17.84 11.21 4.40
C GLY A 94 -16.99 9.98 4.71
N PRO A 95 -17.32 9.26 5.80
CA PRO A 95 -16.61 8.06 6.18
C PRO A 95 -16.88 6.91 5.20
N ILE A 96 -15.83 6.15 4.92
CA ILE A 96 -15.84 4.95 4.11
C ILE A 96 -15.92 3.77 5.06
N GLU A 97 -17.02 3.03 4.99
CA GLU A 97 -17.27 1.90 5.88
C GLU A 97 -16.50 0.67 5.39
N GLY A 98 -16.01 -0.14 6.32
CA GLY A 98 -15.24 -1.32 5.98
C GLY A 98 -15.22 -2.40 7.05
N LEU A 99 -14.54 -3.48 6.70
CA LEU A 99 -14.31 -4.66 7.52
C LEU A 99 -12.82 -4.99 7.53
N LEU A 100 -12.23 -5.14 8.71
CA LEU A 100 -10.82 -5.48 8.92
C LEU A 100 -10.72 -6.90 9.48
N ALA A 101 -10.06 -7.79 8.75
CA ALA A 101 -9.48 -9.01 9.33
C ALA A 101 -8.01 -8.74 9.65
N LEU A 102 -7.60 -8.93 10.89
CA LEU A 102 -6.24 -8.70 11.36
C LEU A 102 -5.61 -9.98 11.90
N GLU A 103 -4.41 -10.28 11.42
CA GLU A 103 -3.56 -11.35 11.91
C GLU A 103 -2.22 -10.80 12.38
N ALA A 104 -1.33 -11.69 12.85
CA ALA A 104 0.02 -11.29 13.27
C ALA A 104 0.77 -10.62 12.13
N GLU A 105 0.89 -11.25 10.96
CA GLU A 105 1.72 -10.76 9.85
C GLU A 105 0.92 -10.28 8.62
N SER A 106 -0.41 -10.36 8.69
CA SER A 106 -1.29 -10.02 7.58
C SER A 106 -2.50 -9.22 8.03
N ALA A 107 -3.06 -8.43 7.12
CA ALA A 107 -4.37 -7.82 7.30
C ALA A 107 -5.12 -7.82 5.98
N ARG A 108 -6.45 -7.97 6.05
CA ARG A 108 -7.35 -7.77 4.93
C ARG A 108 -8.34 -6.68 5.28
N ILE A 109 -8.52 -5.74 4.37
CA ILE A 109 -9.51 -4.68 4.52
C ILE A 109 -10.45 -4.71 3.34
N CYS A 110 -11.74 -4.86 3.58
CA CYS A 110 -12.76 -4.61 2.56
C CYS A 110 -13.42 -3.26 2.81
N TRP A 111 -13.25 -2.33 1.88
CA TRP A 111 -13.95 -1.04 1.89
C TRP A 111 -15.22 -1.12 1.05
N GLN A 112 -16.29 -0.46 1.49
CA GLN A 112 -17.42 -0.07 0.65
C GLN A 112 -17.21 1.36 0.18
N TRP A 113 -16.76 1.49 -1.06
CA TRP A 113 -16.65 2.73 -1.79
C TRP A 113 -18.01 3.17 -2.34
N GLU A 114 -18.17 4.48 -2.52
CA GLU A 114 -19.44 5.14 -2.84
C GLU A 114 -19.80 5.01 -4.33
N GLU A 115 -20.63 4.01 -4.68
CA GLU A 115 -21.31 3.89 -6.00
C GLU A 115 -22.68 3.19 -5.95
N THR A 116 -23.29 2.99 -4.76
CA THR A 116 -24.58 2.26 -4.66
C THR A 116 -25.66 3.13 -4.03
N THR A 117 -26.89 3.00 -4.56
CA THR A 117 -28.10 3.65 -4.02
C THR A 117 -28.47 3.15 -2.63
N VAL A 118 -27.90 2.02 -2.21
CA VAL A 118 -28.04 1.41 -0.88
C VAL A 118 -26.68 1.40 -0.21
N LYS A 119 -26.57 2.07 0.94
CA LYS A 119 -25.38 2.03 1.78
C LYS A 119 -25.35 0.71 2.54
N GLU A 120 -24.43 -0.19 2.19
CA GLU A 120 -24.27 -1.51 2.80
C GLU A 120 -22.85 -1.65 3.35
N ARG A 121 -22.71 -1.70 4.67
CA ARG A 121 -21.42 -2.00 5.32
C ARG A 121 -20.96 -3.41 4.91
N PRO A 122 -19.68 -3.63 4.54
CA PRO A 122 -19.17 -4.97 4.28
C PRO A 122 -19.30 -5.85 5.52
N VAL A 123 -19.92 -7.02 5.35
CA VAL A 123 -20.01 -8.08 6.38
C VAL A 123 -19.12 -9.29 6.05
N ASP A 124 -18.54 -9.28 4.84
CA ASP A 124 -17.60 -10.27 4.33
C ASP A 124 -16.60 -9.59 3.37
N PHE A 125 -15.64 -10.37 2.86
CA PHE A 125 -14.58 -9.89 1.95
C PHE A 125 -14.90 -10.13 0.46
N THR A 126 -16.14 -10.48 0.10
CA THR A 126 -16.52 -10.79 -1.29
C THR A 126 -16.54 -9.51 -2.12
N THR A 127 -15.80 -9.47 -3.23
CA THR A 127 -15.81 -8.35 -4.18
C THR A 127 -16.63 -8.65 -5.44
N LYS A 128 -16.78 -9.92 -5.82
CA LYS A 128 -17.51 -10.34 -7.02
C LYS A 128 -18.96 -9.84 -7.01
N GLY A 129 -19.37 -9.16 -8.07
CA GLY A 129 -20.69 -8.55 -8.23
C GLY A 129 -20.95 -7.37 -7.29
N ARG A 130 -19.90 -6.82 -6.66
CA ARG A 130 -19.99 -5.72 -5.68
C ARG A 130 -19.14 -4.53 -6.17
N PRO A 131 -19.66 -3.69 -7.08
CA PRO A 131 -18.87 -2.67 -7.78
C PRO A 131 -18.22 -1.63 -6.86
N GLY A 132 -18.82 -1.36 -5.70
CA GLY A 132 -18.22 -0.48 -4.69
C GLY A 132 -17.22 -1.15 -3.75
N ARG A 133 -17.03 -2.47 -3.78
CA ARG A 133 -16.12 -3.14 -2.84
C ARG A 133 -14.67 -3.11 -3.34
N ARG A 134 -13.77 -2.83 -2.41
CA ARG A 134 -12.31 -2.87 -2.61
C ARG A 134 -11.68 -3.72 -1.53
N LEU A 135 -11.09 -4.85 -1.89
CA LEU A 135 -10.37 -5.71 -0.96
C LEU A 135 -8.88 -5.41 -1.06
N LEU A 136 -8.29 -4.94 0.04
CA LEU A 136 -6.85 -4.73 0.18
C LEU A 136 -6.29 -5.91 0.98
N THR A 137 -5.17 -6.46 0.49
CA THR A 137 -4.34 -7.38 1.27
C THR A 137 -3.07 -6.66 1.68
N LEU A 138 -2.74 -6.73 2.96
CA LEU A 138 -1.60 -6.05 3.56
C LEU A 138 -0.70 -7.08 4.25
N LYS A 139 0.61 -6.86 4.19
CA LYS A 139 1.61 -7.61 4.96
C LYS A 139 2.27 -6.69 5.97
N ARG A 140 2.51 -7.20 7.18
CA ARG A 140 3.23 -6.42 8.20
C ARG A 140 4.68 -6.20 7.76
N VAL A 141 5.20 -5.02 8.05
CA VAL A 141 6.61 -4.68 7.86
C VAL A 141 7.23 -4.44 9.24
N THR A 142 8.12 -5.33 9.66
CA THR A 142 8.76 -5.28 11.00
C THR A 142 10.07 -4.50 11.00
N ASP A 143 10.74 -4.40 9.85
CA ASP A 143 12.13 -3.95 9.76
C ASP A 143 12.23 -2.53 9.19
N VAL A 144 11.39 -1.61 9.69
CA VAL A 144 11.47 -0.19 9.31
C VAL A 144 12.43 0.54 10.27
N PRO A 145 13.58 1.05 9.79
CA PRO A 145 14.52 1.72 10.69
C PRO A 145 13.89 2.98 11.30
N PRO A 146 14.13 3.28 12.58
CA PRO A 146 13.59 4.48 13.22
C PRO A 146 13.91 5.76 12.44
N GLY A 147 12.92 6.63 12.28
CA GLY A 147 13.06 7.88 11.53
C GLY A 147 13.01 7.74 10.01
N THR A 148 12.81 6.53 9.48
CA THR A 148 12.60 6.32 8.04
C THR A 148 11.18 6.71 7.66
N GLU A 149 11.03 7.62 6.68
CA GLU A 149 9.74 7.84 6.03
C GLU A 149 9.39 6.59 5.20
N PRO A 150 8.23 5.96 5.43
CA PRO A 150 7.81 4.79 4.66
C PRO A 150 7.74 5.09 3.17
N ALA A 151 8.09 4.09 2.37
CA ALA A 151 8.07 4.22 0.92
C ALA A 151 6.66 4.56 0.40
N ALA A 152 6.62 5.55 -0.50
CA ALA A 152 5.42 6.02 -1.16
C ALA A 152 5.75 6.38 -2.62
N ARG A 153 4.80 6.14 -3.51
CA ARG A 153 4.90 6.48 -4.94
C ARG A 153 5.02 7.99 -5.14
N GLY A 154 5.93 8.37 -6.03
CA GLY A 154 6.05 9.73 -6.54
C GLY A 154 4.87 10.13 -7.43
N PHE A 155 4.61 11.43 -7.45
CA PHE A 155 3.54 12.02 -8.24
C PHE A 155 3.91 13.41 -8.74
N VAL A 156 3.71 13.63 -10.04
CA VAL A 156 3.80 14.96 -10.65
C VAL A 156 2.47 15.43 -11.24
N GLY A 157 1.48 14.54 -11.37
CA GLY A 157 0.15 14.85 -11.89
C GLY A 157 0.11 15.17 -13.40
N LEU A 158 0.74 14.31 -14.19
CA LEU A 158 0.66 14.28 -15.64
C LEU A 158 -0.30 13.17 -16.08
N ALA A 159 -1.24 13.49 -16.97
CA ALA A 159 -1.90 12.50 -17.81
C ALA A 159 -1.11 12.41 -19.12
N LEU A 160 -0.66 11.21 -19.47
CA LEU A 160 0.17 10.96 -20.65
C LEU A 160 -0.65 10.23 -21.72
N ARG A 161 -0.29 10.50 -22.98
CA ARG A 161 -0.86 9.84 -24.16
C ARG A 161 0.26 9.49 -25.12
N ARG A 162 0.08 8.41 -25.87
CA ARG A 162 0.90 8.10 -27.05
C ARG A 162 0.33 8.78 -28.29
N ASN A 163 1.17 9.48 -29.04
CA ASN A 163 0.87 10.03 -30.36
C ASN A 163 0.96 8.97 -31.45
N ASP A 164 0.38 9.26 -32.62
CA ASP A 164 0.44 8.38 -33.80
C ASP A 164 1.87 8.19 -34.32
N ASP A 165 2.73 9.19 -34.13
CA ASP A 165 4.17 9.14 -34.44
C ASP A 165 4.99 8.36 -33.39
N GLY A 166 4.32 7.79 -32.38
CA GLY A 166 4.92 7.01 -31.31
C GLY A 166 5.48 7.83 -30.14
N THR A 167 5.48 9.16 -30.22
CA THR A 167 5.98 10.02 -29.13
C THR A 167 5.02 10.02 -27.93
N ILE A 168 5.56 10.32 -26.74
CA ILE A 168 4.78 10.42 -25.50
C ILE A 168 4.49 11.90 -25.23
N ALA A 169 3.22 12.28 -25.23
CA ALA A 169 2.79 13.66 -25.01
C ALA A 169 1.99 13.80 -23.72
N VAL A 170 2.02 15.01 -23.15
CA VAL A 170 1.15 15.40 -22.04
C VAL A 170 -0.25 15.64 -22.59
N ALA A 171 -1.19 14.78 -22.23
CA ALA A 171 -2.60 14.97 -22.56
C ALA A 171 -3.21 16.10 -21.71
N ASN A 172 -2.89 16.12 -20.41
CA ASN A 172 -3.31 17.18 -19.49
C ASN A 172 -2.42 17.19 -18.24
N THR A 173 -2.42 18.30 -17.52
CA THR A 173 -1.88 18.38 -16.17
C THR A 173 -3.02 18.46 -15.16
N LEU A 174 -2.95 17.69 -14.08
CA LEU A 174 -3.97 17.74 -13.03
C LEU A 174 -3.99 19.14 -12.37
N ALA A 175 -5.16 19.58 -11.90
CA ALA A 175 -5.26 20.84 -11.16
C ALA A 175 -4.42 20.78 -9.88
N GLU A 176 -3.79 21.89 -9.50
CA GLU A 176 -2.91 22.00 -8.33
C GLU A 176 -1.71 21.04 -8.29
N SER A 177 -1.44 20.31 -9.38
CA SER A 177 -0.37 19.32 -9.42
C SER A 177 1.02 19.95 -9.50
N PRO A 178 2.07 19.21 -9.11
CA PRO A 178 3.43 19.71 -9.25
C PRO A 178 3.83 20.02 -10.69
N ALA A 179 3.41 19.23 -11.67
CA ALA A 179 3.68 19.49 -13.08
C ALA A 179 3.03 20.79 -13.58
N ARG A 180 1.77 21.05 -13.16
CA ARG A 180 1.08 22.30 -13.49
C ARG A 180 1.80 23.50 -12.88
N LYS A 181 2.23 23.40 -11.62
CA LYS A 181 3.00 24.43 -10.91
C LYS A 181 4.38 24.67 -11.55
N ALA A 182 4.98 23.63 -12.13
CA ALA A 182 6.22 23.72 -12.88
C ALA A 182 6.05 24.26 -14.31
N GLY A 183 4.82 24.59 -14.73
CA GLY A 183 4.54 25.19 -16.03
C GLY A 183 4.51 24.20 -17.20
N ILE A 184 4.35 22.90 -16.93
CA ILE A 184 4.12 21.87 -17.95
C ILE A 184 2.68 22.00 -18.46
N LYS A 185 2.51 21.84 -19.77
CA LYS A 185 1.25 22.11 -20.48
C LYS A 185 0.84 20.88 -21.29
N ALA A 186 -0.43 20.86 -21.68
CA ALA A 186 -0.89 19.94 -22.72
C ALA A 186 -0.06 20.13 -23.99
N ASP A 187 0.11 19.03 -24.73
CA ASP A 187 0.89 18.92 -25.97
C ASP A 187 2.41 19.08 -25.83
N ASP A 188 2.93 19.23 -24.60
CA ASP A 188 4.35 19.02 -24.35
C ASP A 188 4.70 17.56 -24.69
N VAL A 189 5.67 17.35 -25.58
CA VAL A 189 6.19 16.02 -25.89
C VAL A 189 7.30 15.70 -24.89
N LEU A 190 7.09 14.67 -24.07
CA LEU A 190 8.07 14.24 -23.09
C LEU A 190 9.17 13.42 -23.78
N LEU A 191 10.40 13.86 -23.62
CA LEU A 191 11.58 13.25 -24.23
C LEU A 191 12.30 12.33 -23.23
N LYS A 192 12.48 12.80 -21.99
CA LYS A 192 13.16 12.04 -20.93
C LYS A 192 12.59 12.33 -19.55
N VAL A 193 12.68 11.33 -18.67
CA VAL A 193 12.43 11.43 -17.24
C VAL A 193 13.69 11.02 -16.49
N ALA A 194 14.26 11.93 -15.70
CA ALA A 194 15.53 11.70 -14.99
C ALA A 194 16.66 11.18 -15.91
N GLY A 195 16.73 11.69 -17.14
CA GLY A 195 17.70 11.28 -18.15
C GLY A 195 17.37 9.98 -18.90
N VAL A 196 16.32 9.26 -18.51
CA VAL A 196 15.87 8.04 -19.19
C VAL A 196 14.86 8.40 -20.29
N PRO A 197 15.00 7.89 -21.52
CA PRO A 197 14.05 8.16 -22.62
C PRO A 197 12.60 7.77 -22.28
N ALA A 198 11.67 8.66 -22.65
CA ALA A 198 10.23 8.43 -22.53
C ALA A 198 9.70 7.86 -23.86
N THR A 199 9.80 6.54 -24.03
CA THR A 199 9.39 5.85 -25.28
C THR A 199 8.09 5.06 -25.16
N ASP A 200 7.64 4.83 -23.92
CA ASP A 200 6.44 4.08 -23.60
C ASP A 200 5.71 4.74 -22.42
N VAL A 201 4.38 4.78 -22.48
CA VAL A 201 3.55 5.46 -21.45
C VAL A 201 3.71 4.77 -20.10
N GLU A 202 3.60 3.44 -20.07
CA GLU A 202 3.61 2.67 -18.83
C GLU A 202 4.97 2.78 -18.13
N GLN A 203 6.07 2.61 -18.89
CA GLN A 203 7.42 2.77 -18.37
C GLN A 203 7.69 4.19 -17.87
N THR A 204 7.23 5.21 -18.60
CA THR A 204 7.36 6.61 -18.19
C THR A 204 6.62 6.88 -16.88
N VAL A 205 5.39 6.37 -16.76
CA VAL A 205 4.60 6.47 -15.52
C VAL A 205 5.31 5.74 -14.37
N ALA A 206 5.86 4.55 -14.62
CA ALA A 206 6.62 3.80 -13.61
C ALA A 206 7.87 4.56 -13.14
N GLN A 207 8.61 5.20 -14.06
CA GLN A 207 9.77 6.04 -13.73
C GLN A 207 9.38 7.20 -12.82
N ILE A 208 8.28 7.91 -13.14
CA ILE A 208 7.74 8.99 -12.30
C ILE A 208 7.34 8.46 -10.91
N ARG A 209 6.65 7.32 -10.84
CA ARG A 209 6.19 6.72 -9.58
C ARG A 209 7.32 6.26 -8.68
N ARG A 210 8.48 5.92 -9.24
CA ARG A 210 9.70 5.57 -8.47
C ARG A 210 10.44 6.79 -7.93
N ALA A 211 10.14 8.00 -8.41
CA ALA A 211 10.75 9.20 -7.89
C ALA A 211 10.33 9.42 -6.44
N LYS A 212 11.31 9.73 -5.57
CA LYS A 212 11.06 9.91 -4.14
C LYS A 212 10.19 11.16 -3.91
N PRO A 213 9.09 11.07 -3.14
CA PRO A 213 8.35 12.25 -2.71
C PRO A 213 9.27 13.31 -2.07
N ASN A 214 8.94 14.58 -2.29
CA ASN A 214 9.71 15.76 -1.89
C ASN A 214 11.07 15.95 -2.59
N SER A 215 11.49 15.06 -3.50
CA SER A 215 12.65 15.29 -4.35
C SER A 215 12.32 16.20 -5.53
N GLU A 216 13.34 16.51 -6.34
CA GLU A 216 13.18 17.11 -7.65
C GLU A 216 13.31 16.05 -8.74
N LEU A 217 12.52 16.19 -9.81
CA LEU A 217 12.55 15.34 -11.00
C LEU A 217 12.78 16.23 -12.22
N LEU A 218 13.78 15.89 -13.03
CA LEU A 218 14.04 16.56 -14.29
C LEU A 218 13.24 15.90 -15.42
N LEU A 219 12.47 16.70 -16.14
CA LEU A 219 11.71 16.28 -17.31
C LEU A 219 12.22 17.06 -18.51
N ASP A 220 12.77 16.34 -19.49
CA ASP A 220 13.13 16.92 -20.77
C ASP A 220 11.91 16.83 -21.68
N LEU A 221 11.50 17.94 -22.27
CA LEU A 221 10.32 18.04 -23.11
C LEU A 221 10.56 18.89 -24.35
N ASN A 222 9.76 18.69 -25.38
CA ASN A 222 9.67 19.54 -26.55
C ASN A 222 8.31 20.24 -26.56
N ARG A 223 8.33 21.57 -26.60
CA ARG A 223 7.14 22.41 -26.74
C ARG A 223 7.26 23.22 -28.02
N GLY A 224 6.44 22.90 -29.02
CA GLY A 224 6.40 23.65 -30.28
C GLY A 224 7.76 23.78 -30.97
N GLN A 225 8.53 22.67 -31.04
CA GLN A 225 9.90 22.58 -31.58
C GLN A 225 11.03 23.13 -30.68
N GLN A 226 10.71 23.61 -29.47
CA GLN A 226 11.71 24.04 -28.52
C GLN A 226 11.94 22.98 -27.44
N ALA A 227 13.16 22.44 -27.38
CA ALA A 227 13.59 21.58 -26.28
C ALA A 227 13.72 22.38 -24.97
N GLN A 228 13.23 21.82 -23.87
CA GLN A 228 13.21 22.42 -22.54
C GLN A 228 13.51 21.35 -21.51
N THR A 229 14.26 21.69 -20.47
CA THR A 229 14.35 20.87 -19.26
C THR A 229 13.58 21.57 -18.15
N VAL A 230 12.54 20.93 -17.64
CA VAL A 230 11.72 21.44 -16.55
C VAL A 230 12.01 20.64 -15.29
N ARG A 231 12.26 21.36 -14.20
CA ARG A 231 12.44 20.79 -12.86
C ARG A 231 11.09 20.78 -12.15
N VAL A 232 10.65 19.60 -11.73
CA VAL A 232 9.36 19.40 -11.07
C VAL A 232 9.59 18.88 -9.65
N LYS A 233 8.95 19.49 -8.66
CA LYS A 233 8.93 18.93 -7.30
C LYS A 233 8.06 17.68 -7.27
N VAL A 234 8.56 16.58 -6.74
CA VAL A 234 7.79 15.33 -6.66
C VAL A 234 6.87 15.40 -5.43
N GLY A 235 5.57 15.20 -5.65
CA GLY A 235 4.59 15.02 -4.58
C GLY A 235 4.41 13.54 -4.23
N THR A 236 3.64 13.28 -3.17
CA THR A 236 3.18 11.92 -2.84
C THR A 236 1.96 11.58 -3.70
N PHE A 237 1.92 10.38 -4.27
CA PHE A 237 0.77 9.90 -5.03
C PHE A 237 -0.50 9.92 -4.16
N PRO A 238 -1.66 10.39 -4.68
CA PRO A 238 -2.88 10.41 -3.88
C PRO A 238 -3.24 8.99 -3.43
N PHE A 239 -3.26 8.77 -2.10
CA PHE A 239 -3.53 7.44 -1.54
C PHE A 239 -4.89 6.89 -2.01
N ARG A 240 -5.90 7.77 -2.09
CA ARG A 240 -7.22 7.43 -2.61
C ARG A 240 -7.14 6.68 -3.94
N LEU A 241 -6.37 7.20 -4.90
CA LEU A 241 -6.22 6.60 -6.24
C LEU A 241 -5.49 5.25 -6.25
N LEU A 242 -4.84 4.85 -5.16
CA LEU A 242 -4.24 3.51 -5.03
C LEU A 242 -5.30 2.45 -4.72
N ILE A 243 -6.37 2.87 -4.03
CA ILE A 243 -7.33 1.94 -3.40
C ILE A 243 -8.77 2.14 -3.90
N ASP A 244 -9.06 3.24 -4.60
CA ASP A 244 -10.33 3.58 -5.27
C ASP A 244 -10.48 2.90 -6.61
#